data_AF-A0A0F9J992-F1
#
_entry.id   AF-A0A0F9J992-F1
#
_cell.length_a   1.000
_cell.length_b   1.000
_cell.length_c   1.000
_cell.angle_alpha   90.00
_cell.angle_beta   90.00
_cell.angle_gamma   90.00
#
_symmetry.space_group_name_H-M   'P 1'
#
loop_
_entity.id
_entity.type
_entity.pdbx_description
1 polymer ?
#
loop_
_entity_poly.entity_id
_entity_poly.type
_entity_poly.pdbx_seq_one_letter_code
_entity_poly.pdbx_strand_id
1 'polypeptide(L)'
;VQLERRATNSAERFFFAHDDCQSRYVSQCVATAVLPGVRLDDGRPWAESRQKRLFVSDHPEWKDKHHVVTYKWGGLGLSLKETREEVVAGQQLFVRSGTIHSAIHFAWLCGASEIAFIGCDGKPNDYEPRIENRSQGINPGAHPYIRKVQDRMCETLGLDTRYVHTESLDPVIPRIATFVWLGDKPQWVDEIVGAFAEHNPRWHTRLITQVPTMWKSLEDAVRDCRQVCQIADILYCWFLYRDGGIVMDTDSVTLRSFEPLRSKAQAWTTKHNDGHTRPTNGVMGSVPGSVAFRRALEGIEARHARMVRDDSWARCMYGPDLLREVFTDNGDQDLTMLPWHYFYPFPYPERGAARDFWTSDEARRTAMLVSISERFADGERPYAVHMWGVEGSSQRAIESGVPA
;
A
#
# COMPACT_ATOMS: atom_id res chain seq x y z
N VAL A 1 -21.59 16.33 -29.07
CA VAL A 1 -21.31 17.02 -27.80
C VAL A 1 -19.83 16.82 -27.51
N GLN A 2 -19.05 17.89 -27.63
CA GLN A 2 -17.60 17.91 -27.58
C GLN A 2 -17.11 17.50 -26.19
N LEU A 3 -16.31 16.44 -26.11
CA LEU A 3 -15.46 16.16 -24.95
C LEU A 3 -14.25 17.09 -25.04
N GLU A 4 -14.43 18.31 -24.54
CA GLU A 4 -13.32 19.23 -24.34
C GLU A 4 -12.40 18.72 -23.22
N ARG A 5 -11.16 18.49 -23.62
CA ARG A 5 -9.91 18.49 -22.85
C ARG A 5 -10.07 19.01 -21.41
N ARG A 6 -10.19 18.08 -20.46
CA ARG A 6 -9.60 18.26 -19.13
C ARG A 6 -8.43 17.30 -18.98
N ALA A 7 -7.24 17.84 -19.21
CA ALA A 7 -6.00 17.23 -18.74
C ALA A 7 -5.96 17.34 -17.22
N THR A 8 -6.54 16.38 -16.51
CA THR A 8 -6.29 16.18 -15.08
C THR A 8 -5.23 15.11 -14.93
N ASN A 9 -4.12 15.48 -14.31
CA ASN A 9 -2.90 14.69 -14.10
C ASN A 9 -3.07 13.52 -13.10
N SER A 10 -4.30 13.04 -12.89
CA SER A 10 -4.55 11.76 -12.24
C SER A 10 -4.62 10.72 -13.34
N ALA A 11 -3.68 9.77 -13.37
CA ALA A 11 -3.79 8.61 -14.25
C ALA A 11 -5.16 7.95 -14.02
N GLU A 12 -6.11 8.17 -14.92
CA GLU A 12 -7.46 7.63 -14.81
C GLU A 12 -7.34 6.10 -14.79
N ARG A 13 -7.78 5.49 -13.70
CA ARG A 13 -7.73 4.04 -13.52
C ARG A 13 -9.05 3.47 -14.02
N PHE A 14 -8.98 2.72 -15.11
CA PHE A 14 -10.13 2.03 -15.69
C PHE A 14 -10.21 0.62 -15.13
N PHE A 15 -11.42 0.16 -14.81
CA PHE A 15 -11.69 -1.22 -14.38
C PHE A 15 -12.55 -1.91 -15.43
N PHE A 16 -12.15 -3.13 -15.80
CA PHE A 16 -12.84 -3.96 -16.78
C PHE A 16 -13.47 -5.15 -16.06
N ALA A 17 -14.80 -5.15 -15.94
CA ALA A 17 -15.56 -6.26 -15.36
C ALA A 17 -16.02 -7.22 -16.48
N HIS A 18 -15.73 -8.51 -16.33
CA HIS A 18 -16.01 -9.52 -17.35
C HIS A 18 -16.92 -10.65 -16.88
N ASP A 19 -17.22 -10.74 -15.58
CA ASP A 19 -18.17 -11.69 -15.01
C ASP A 19 -18.95 -11.10 -13.83
N ASP A 20 -20.05 -11.75 -13.46
CA ASP A 20 -20.92 -11.34 -12.36
C ASP A 20 -20.17 -11.23 -11.02
N CYS A 21 -19.09 -12.01 -10.80
CA CYS A 21 -18.31 -11.99 -9.57
C CYS A 21 -17.49 -10.70 -9.42
N GLN A 22 -17.18 -10.02 -10.53
CA GLN A 22 -16.46 -8.75 -10.55
C GLN A 22 -17.36 -7.52 -10.31
N SER A 23 -18.68 -7.69 -10.31
CA SER A 23 -19.66 -6.63 -10.01
C SER A 23 -19.41 -5.96 -8.64
N ARG A 24 -18.88 -6.71 -7.67
CA ARG A 24 -18.53 -6.21 -6.33
C ARG A 24 -17.50 -5.08 -6.30
N TYR A 25 -16.75 -4.90 -7.38
CA TYR A 25 -15.73 -3.85 -7.50
C TYR A 25 -16.25 -2.60 -8.22
N VAL A 26 -17.44 -2.64 -8.83
CA VAL A 26 -18.01 -1.56 -9.65
C VAL A 26 -18.18 -0.26 -8.86
N SER A 27 -18.48 -0.34 -7.56
CA SER A 27 -18.60 0.83 -6.68
C SER A 27 -17.28 1.62 -6.56
N GLN A 28 -16.14 0.97 -6.78
CA GLN A 28 -14.80 1.55 -6.68
C GLN A 28 -14.31 2.18 -8.00
N CYS A 29 -15.11 2.09 -9.06
CA CYS A 29 -14.72 2.51 -10.40
C CYS A 29 -15.28 3.89 -10.75
N VAL A 30 -14.44 4.72 -11.39
CA VAL A 30 -14.81 6.03 -11.96
C VAL A 30 -15.61 5.86 -13.26
N ALA A 31 -15.33 4.79 -14.03
CA ALA A 31 -16.06 4.39 -15.23
C ALA A 31 -16.08 2.86 -15.36
N THR A 32 -17.11 2.31 -16.00
CA THR A 32 -17.28 0.86 -16.21
C THR A 32 -17.77 0.59 -17.62
N ALA A 33 -17.06 -0.26 -18.37
CA ALA A 33 -17.54 -0.77 -19.65
C ALA A 33 -18.03 -2.21 -19.51
N VAL A 34 -19.11 -2.50 -20.22
CA VAL A 34 -19.81 -3.79 -20.13
C VAL A 34 -19.98 -4.36 -21.53
N LEU A 35 -19.58 -5.61 -21.71
CA LEU A 35 -19.93 -6.40 -22.88
C LEU A 35 -21.39 -6.85 -22.76
N PRO A 36 -22.31 -6.44 -23.65
CA PRO A 36 -23.68 -6.92 -23.57
C PRO A 36 -23.74 -8.42 -23.87
N GLY A 37 -24.57 -9.14 -23.13
CA GLY A 37 -24.98 -10.48 -23.51
C GLY A 37 -25.75 -10.45 -24.83
N VAL A 38 -25.33 -11.27 -25.80
CA VAL A 38 -26.02 -11.39 -27.09
C VAL A 38 -27.25 -12.27 -26.93
N ARG A 39 -28.42 -11.74 -27.31
CA ARG A 39 -29.58 -12.54 -27.67
C ARG A 39 -29.48 -12.89 -29.15
N LEU A 40 -29.77 -14.14 -29.50
CA LEU A 40 -30.06 -14.58 -30.86
C LEU A 40 -31.19 -13.72 -31.45
N ASP A 41 -31.30 -13.71 -32.78
CA ASP A 41 -32.37 -12.98 -33.49
C ASP A 41 -33.79 -13.40 -33.05
N ASP A 42 -33.92 -14.57 -32.40
CA ASP A 42 -35.15 -15.10 -31.82
C ASP A 42 -35.35 -14.76 -30.33
N GLY A 43 -34.50 -13.90 -29.76
CA GLY A 43 -34.56 -13.45 -28.37
C GLY A 43 -33.97 -14.40 -27.34
N ARG A 44 -33.47 -15.59 -27.72
CA ARG A 44 -32.83 -16.55 -26.81
C ARG A 44 -31.37 -16.16 -26.52
N PRO A 45 -30.83 -16.40 -25.31
CA PRO A 45 -29.41 -16.20 -25.03
C PRO A 45 -28.54 -17.08 -25.94
N TRP A 46 -27.48 -16.53 -26.53
CA TRP A 46 -26.53 -17.32 -27.31
C TRP A 46 -25.65 -18.18 -26.37
N ALA A 47 -26.06 -19.45 -26.22
CA ALA A 47 -25.48 -20.57 -25.45
C ALA A 47 -25.91 -20.71 -23.97
N GLU A 48 -26.46 -21.88 -23.62
CA GLU A 48 -26.65 -22.42 -22.27
C GLU A 48 -25.32 -22.85 -21.61
N SER A 49 -24.22 -22.11 -21.83
CA SER A 49 -22.96 -22.43 -21.16
C SER A 49 -22.95 -21.83 -19.75
N ARG A 50 -22.41 -22.60 -18.79
CA ARG A 50 -22.44 -22.40 -17.33
C ARG A 50 -21.88 -21.07 -16.77
N GLN A 51 -21.55 -20.09 -17.60
CA GLN A 51 -21.15 -18.75 -17.17
C GLN A 51 -22.35 -17.82 -17.29
N LYS A 52 -22.97 -17.48 -16.14
CA LYS A 52 -23.94 -16.36 -16.07
C LYS A 52 -23.26 -15.11 -16.63
N ARG A 53 -23.85 -14.53 -17.67
CA ARG A 53 -23.32 -13.33 -18.34
C ARG A 53 -24.08 -12.10 -17.84
N LEU A 54 -23.33 -11.02 -17.62
CA LEU A 54 -23.82 -9.72 -17.17
C LEU A 54 -24.75 -9.07 -18.20
N PHE A 55 -26.01 -8.87 -17.84
CA PHE A 55 -26.90 -7.95 -18.54
C PHE A 55 -27.04 -6.67 -17.72
N VAL A 56 -26.81 -5.51 -18.34
CA VAL A 56 -26.97 -4.19 -17.68
C VAL A 56 -28.39 -4.00 -17.13
N SER A 57 -29.39 -4.61 -17.78
CA SER A 57 -30.78 -4.59 -17.33
C SER A 57 -31.01 -5.25 -15.97
N ASP A 58 -30.13 -6.17 -15.59
CA ASP A 58 -30.32 -7.09 -14.46
C ASP A 58 -29.62 -6.57 -13.19
N HIS A 59 -28.87 -5.47 -13.29
CA HIS A 59 -28.19 -4.80 -12.18
C HIS A 59 -28.70 -3.36 -12.01
N PRO A 60 -29.64 -3.11 -11.07
CA PRO A 60 -30.23 -1.79 -10.83
C PRO A 60 -29.18 -0.69 -10.56
N GLU A 61 -28.10 -1.07 -9.89
CA GLU A 61 -26.99 -0.22 -9.47
C GLU A 61 -26.14 0.30 -10.64
N TRP A 62 -26.32 -0.26 -11.84
CA TRP A 62 -25.59 0.17 -13.04
C TRP A 62 -26.34 1.25 -13.83
N LYS A 63 -27.64 1.42 -13.57
CA LYS A 63 -28.48 2.43 -14.24
C LYS A 63 -28.11 3.87 -13.85
N ASP A 64 -27.58 4.04 -12.65
CA ASP A 64 -27.28 5.35 -12.07
C ASP A 64 -25.83 5.83 -12.35
N LYS A 65 -24.99 4.98 -12.97
CA LYS A 65 -23.62 5.38 -13.36
C LYS A 65 -23.62 6.00 -14.75
N HIS A 66 -23.18 7.25 -14.84
CA HIS A 66 -23.35 8.13 -16.00
C HIS A 66 -22.70 7.69 -17.33
N HIS A 67 -21.92 6.60 -17.39
CA HIS A 67 -21.19 6.19 -18.60
C HIS A 67 -21.12 4.66 -18.78
N VAL A 68 -22.26 4.01 -19.03
CA VAL A 68 -22.27 2.62 -19.51
C VAL A 68 -22.20 2.63 -21.04
N VAL A 69 -21.11 2.12 -21.61
CA VAL A 69 -20.97 1.93 -23.06
C VAL A 69 -21.18 0.45 -23.39
N THR A 70 -22.19 0.17 -24.21
CA THR A 70 -22.48 -1.18 -24.72
C THR A 70 -21.86 -1.37 -26.10
N TYR A 71 -21.24 -2.52 -26.34
CA TYR A 71 -20.60 -2.83 -27.62
C TYR A 71 -21.27 -3.98 -28.37
N LYS A 72 -21.41 -3.87 -29.69
CA LYS A 72 -21.91 -4.94 -30.57
C LYS A 72 -20.82 -5.96 -30.85
N TRP A 73 -21.23 -7.23 -30.95
CA TRP A 73 -20.34 -8.33 -31.26
C TRP A 73 -20.04 -8.37 -32.77
N GLY A 74 -18.80 -8.03 -33.15
CA GLY A 74 -18.32 -8.10 -34.54
C GLY A 74 -17.63 -9.42 -34.83
N GLY A 75 -18.09 -10.15 -35.86
CA GLY A 75 -17.45 -11.37 -36.34
C GLY A 75 -16.10 -11.11 -36.99
N LEU A 76 -15.09 -11.89 -36.57
CA LEU A 76 -13.87 -12.28 -37.32
C LEU A 76 -13.22 -11.25 -38.26
N GLY A 77 -12.50 -10.32 -37.65
CA GLY A 77 -11.38 -9.60 -38.28
C GLY A 77 -11.43 -8.13 -37.93
N LEU A 78 -10.43 -7.64 -37.19
CA LEU A 78 -10.04 -6.25 -37.35
C LEU A 78 -9.65 -6.10 -38.82
N SER A 79 -10.60 -5.70 -39.67
CA SER A 79 -10.26 -5.06 -40.92
C SER A 79 -9.57 -3.77 -40.48
N LEU A 80 -8.25 -3.74 -40.59
CA LEU A 80 -7.31 -2.62 -40.33
C LEU A 80 -7.64 -1.30 -41.08
N LYS A 81 -8.86 -1.16 -41.61
CA LYS A 81 -9.34 -0.03 -42.37
C LYS A 81 -10.11 0.98 -41.51
N GLU A 82 -10.61 0.59 -40.35
CA GLU A 82 -11.39 1.46 -39.47
C GLU A 82 -10.48 2.15 -38.43
N THR A 83 -10.63 3.45 -38.31
CA THR A 83 -10.02 4.33 -37.29
C THR A 83 -10.66 4.09 -35.92
N ARG A 84 -10.00 4.55 -34.84
CA ARG A 84 -10.57 4.52 -33.48
C ARG A 84 -11.93 5.20 -33.42
N GLU A 85 -12.07 6.33 -34.10
CA GLU A 85 -13.31 7.10 -34.17
C GLU A 85 -14.43 6.32 -34.87
N GLU A 86 -14.11 5.58 -35.94
CA GLU A 86 -15.06 4.72 -36.65
C GLU A 86 -15.49 3.51 -35.80
N VAL A 87 -14.56 2.89 -35.07
CA VAL A 87 -14.87 1.78 -34.15
C VAL A 87 -15.74 2.26 -32.97
N VAL A 88 -15.43 3.44 -32.41
CA VAL A 88 -16.25 4.09 -31.36
C VAL A 88 -17.66 4.41 -31.89
N ALA A 89 -17.76 5.01 -33.07
CA ALA A 89 -19.05 5.34 -33.70
C ALA A 89 -19.87 4.09 -34.01
N GLY A 90 -19.22 2.99 -34.42
CA GLY A 90 -19.85 1.70 -34.67
C GLY A 90 -20.16 0.89 -33.41
N GLN A 91 -19.71 1.33 -32.23
CA GLN A 91 -19.80 0.62 -30.95
C GLN A 91 -19.30 -0.84 -31.07
N GLN A 92 -18.22 -1.11 -31.79
CA GLN A 92 -17.74 -2.49 -31.99
C GLN A 92 -16.64 -2.85 -30.98
N LEU A 93 -16.65 -4.09 -30.46
CA LEU A 93 -15.58 -4.57 -29.59
C LEU A 93 -15.05 -5.94 -30.05
N PHE A 94 -13.72 -6.09 -30.05
CA PHE A 94 -13.07 -7.33 -30.42
C PHE A 94 -13.12 -8.34 -29.26
N VAL A 95 -13.69 -9.52 -29.50
CA VAL A 95 -13.95 -10.53 -28.44
C VAL A 95 -13.42 -11.92 -28.80
N ARG A 96 -12.57 -12.04 -29.84
CA ARG A 96 -12.29 -13.32 -30.53
C ARG A 96 -11.66 -14.42 -29.65
N SER A 97 -11.10 -14.11 -28.48
CA SER A 97 -10.26 -15.07 -27.75
C SER A 97 -10.32 -14.98 -26.22
N GLY A 98 -11.39 -14.45 -25.63
CA GLY A 98 -11.60 -14.40 -24.18
C GLY A 98 -11.41 -13.02 -23.57
N THR A 99 -11.70 -12.91 -22.27
CA THR A 99 -11.95 -11.65 -21.53
C THR A 99 -10.82 -10.64 -21.59
N ILE A 100 -9.57 -11.09 -21.63
CA ILE A 100 -8.40 -10.21 -21.67
C ILE A 100 -8.23 -9.44 -23.00
N HIS A 101 -8.68 -10.01 -24.11
CA HIS A 101 -8.62 -9.34 -25.42
C HIS A 101 -9.58 -8.16 -25.48
N SER A 102 -10.74 -8.32 -24.86
CA SER A 102 -11.73 -7.26 -24.74
C SER A 102 -11.22 -6.12 -23.85
N ALA A 103 -10.48 -6.43 -22.80
CA ALA A 103 -9.83 -5.42 -21.96
C ALA A 103 -8.77 -4.61 -22.74
N ILE A 104 -7.95 -5.26 -23.57
CA ILE A 104 -6.95 -4.58 -24.44
C ILE A 104 -7.64 -3.62 -25.40
N HIS A 105 -8.70 -4.08 -26.07
CA HIS A 105 -9.46 -3.25 -27.00
C HIS A 105 -10.13 -2.07 -26.28
N PHE A 106 -10.66 -2.30 -25.08
CA PHE A 106 -11.25 -1.23 -24.26
C PHE A 106 -10.21 -0.19 -23.85
N ALA A 107 -9.02 -0.61 -23.39
CA ALA A 107 -7.94 0.32 -23.01
C ALA A 107 -7.53 1.21 -24.19
N TRP A 108 -7.44 0.64 -25.40
CA TRP A 108 -7.21 1.41 -26.63
C TRP A 108 -8.34 2.39 -26.95
N LEU A 109 -9.60 1.97 -26.82
CA LEU A 109 -10.76 2.86 -27.01
C LEU A 109 -10.78 4.01 -25.99
N CYS A 110 -10.23 3.81 -24.79
CA CYS A 110 -10.01 4.86 -23.79
C CYS A 110 -8.78 5.75 -24.07
N GLY A 111 -7.94 5.39 -25.04
CA GLY A 111 -6.78 6.18 -25.45
C GLY A 111 -5.52 5.89 -24.65
N ALA A 112 -5.45 4.73 -24.03
CA ALA A 112 -4.18 4.23 -23.51
C ALA A 112 -3.17 4.10 -24.66
N SER A 113 -1.93 4.49 -24.40
CA SER A 113 -0.79 4.25 -25.29
C SER A 113 0.06 3.05 -24.85
N GLU A 114 -0.10 2.57 -23.62
CA GLU A 114 0.63 1.44 -23.05
C GLU A 114 -0.32 0.46 -22.33
N ILE A 115 -0.02 -0.84 -22.42
CA ILE A 115 -0.57 -1.89 -21.56
C ILE A 115 0.56 -2.60 -20.81
N ALA A 116 0.43 -2.67 -19.49
CA ALA A 116 1.30 -3.47 -18.63
C ALA A 116 0.63 -4.80 -18.24
N PHE A 117 1.21 -5.92 -18.66
CA PHE A 117 0.78 -7.25 -18.25
C PHE A 117 1.55 -7.67 -16.99
N ILE A 118 0.85 -7.65 -15.86
CA ILE A 118 1.41 -8.02 -14.55
C ILE A 118 1.35 -9.53 -14.41
N GLY A 119 2.45 -10.13 -13.94
CA GLY A 119 2.50 -11.57 -13.71
C GLY A 119 2.87 -12.42 -14.91
N CYS A 120 3.39 -11.76 -15.94
CA CYS A 120 3.90 -12.36 -17.15
C CYS A 120 5.40 -12.06 -17.23
N ASP A 121 6.20 -13.08 -17.51
CA ASP A 121 7.66 -12.96 -17.63
C ASP A 121 8.13 -12.51 -19.03
N GLY A 122 7.18 -12.19 -19.91
CA GLY A 122 7.45 -11.89 -21.31
C GLY A 122 7.84 -13.11 -22.15
N LYS A 123 7.89 -14.32 -21.58
CA LYS A 123 8.14 -15.53 -22.36
C LYS A 123 6.86 -16.00 -23.05
N PRO A 124 6.94 -16.61 -24.24
CA PRO A 124 5.77 -16.97 -25.03
C PRO A 124 4.82 -17.99 -24.38
N ASN A 125 5.26 -18.70 -23.34
CA ASN A 125 4.62 -19.95 -22.92
C ASN A 125 4.23 -20.06 -21.45
N ASP A 126 4.48 -19.06 -20.59
CA ASP A 126 4.18 -19.24 -19.17
C ASP A 126 3.69 -17.97 -18.46
N TYR A 127 2.78 -18.17 -17.51
CA TYR A 127 2.55 -17.19 -16.46
C TYR A 127 3.70 -17.30 -15.46
N GLU A 128 3.89 -16.27 -14.66
CA GLU A 128 4.72 -16.42 -13.47
C GLU A 128 4.24 -17.65 -12.64
N PRO A 129 5.12 -18.61 -12.32
CA PRO A 129 4.76 -19.82 -11.57
C PRO A 129 4.09 -19.56 -10.20
N ARG A 130 4.30 -18.36 -9.64
CA ARG A 130 3.71 -17.91 -8.36
C ARG A 130 2.26 -17.44 -8.48
N ILE A 131 1.78 -17.17 -9.68
CA ILE A 131 0.38 -16.80 -9.90
C ILE A 131 -0.41 -18.08 -10.10
N GLU A 132 -1.14 -18.47 -9.05
CA GLU A 132 -2.08 -19.59 -9.13
C GLU A 132 -3.17 -19.27 -10.16
N ASN A 133 -3.09 -19.92 -11.32
CA ASN A 133 -4.15 -19.83 -12.30
C ASN A 133 -5.36 -20.65 -11.84
N ARG A 134 -6.40 -19.96 -11.34
CA ARG A 134 -7.66 -20.57 -10.90
C ARG A 134 -8.67 -20.81 -12.01
N SER A 135 -8.34 -20.52 -13.28
CA SER A 135 -9.24 -20.81 -14.39
C SER A 135 -9.27 -22.32 -14.64
N GLN A 136 -10.24 -23.00 -14.01
CA GLN A 136 -10.42 -24.46 -14.07
C GLN A 136 -10.82 -25.02 -15.46
N GLY A 137 -10.73 -24.22 -16.53
CA GLY A 137 -11.31 -24.55 -17.84
C GLY A 137 -10.38 -24.40 -19.04
N ILE A 138 -9.10 -24.10 -18.83
CA ILE A 138 -8.19 -23.86 -19.95
C ILE A 138 -7.34 -25.10 -20.22
N ASN A 139 -7.45 -25.65 -21.44
CA ASN A 139 -6.60 -26.75 -21.91
C ASN A 139 -5.11 -26.38 -21.74
N PRO A 140 -4.25 -27.33 -21.31
CA PRO A 140 -2.80 -27.14 -21.35
C PRO A 140 -2.37 -26.62 -22.73
N GLY A 141 -1.75 -25.43 -22.76
CA GLY A 141 -1.31 -24.79 -24.01
C GLY A 141 -2.19 -23.65 -24.55
N ALA A 142 -3.35 -23.35 -23.96
CA ALA A 142 -4.12 -22.18 -24.41
C ALA A 142 -3.49 -20.84 -24.00
N HIS A 143 -2.65 -20.80 -22.97
CA HIS A 143 -1.95 -19.59 -22.55
C HIS A 143 -0.98 -19.04 -23.61
N PRO A 144 -0.08 -19.84 -24.21
CA PRO A 144 0.72 -19.39 -25.35
C PRO A 144 -0.11 -18.80 -26.49
N TYR A 145 -1.25 -19.42 -26.79
CA TYR A 145 -2.15 -18.94 -27.83
C TYR A 145 -2.78 -17.58 -27.45
N ILE A 146 -3.34 -17.47 -26.24
CA ILE A 146 -3.90 -16.22 -25.72
C ILE A 146 -2.83 -15.12 -25.77
N ARG A 147 -1.61 -15.41 -25.32
CA ARG A 147 -0.48 -14.48 -25.31
C ARG A 147 -0.14 -13.97 -26.71
N LYS A 148 -0.01 -14.88 -27.67
CA LYS A 148 0.24 -14.54 -29.08
C LYS A 148 -0.85 -13.64 -29.66
N VAL A 149 -2.11 -13.84 -29.26
CA VAL A 149 -3.22 -12.98 -29.70
C VAL A 149 -3.18 -11.62 -29.00
N GLN A 150 -2.86 -11.55 -27.70
CA GLN A 150 -2.67 -10.28 -26.98
C GLN A 150 -1.59 -9.42 -27.64
N ASP A 151 -0.42 -10.00 -27.90
CA ASP A 151 0.73 -9.26 -28.45
C ASP A 151 0.40 -8.73 -29.84
N ARG A 152 -0.21 -9.58 -30.68
CA ARG A 152 -0.69 -9.16 -32.00
C ARG A 152 -1.74 -8.06 -31.90
N MET A 153 -2.65 -8.11 -30.92
CA MET A 153 -3.64 -7.05 -30.72
C MET A 153 -2.98 -5.74 -30.31
N CYS A 154 -2.06 -5.75 -29.33
CA CYS A 154 -1.34 -4.55 -28.93
C CYS A 154 -0.55 -3.94 -30.09
N GLU A 155 0.18 -4.76 -30.85
CA GLU A 155 0.90 -4.34 -32.06
C GLU A 155 -0.06 -3.72 -33.10
N THR A 156 -1.18 -4.40 -33.38
CA THR A 156 -2.19 -3.94 -34.35
C THR A 156 -2.83 -2.60 -33.93
N LEU A 157 -3.03 -2.41 -32.62
CA LEU A 157 -3.68 -1.23 -32.05
C LEU A 157 -2.69 -0.09 -31.74
N GLY A 158 -1.38 -0.29 -31.96
CA GLY A 158 -0.35 0.68 -31.64
C GLY A 158 -0.18 0.93 -30.14
N LEU A 159 -0.38 -0.11 -29.32
CA LEU A 159 -0.18 -0.07 -27.87
C LEU A 159 1.23 -0.55 -27.52
N ASP A 160 1.99 0.28 -26.82
CA ASP A 160 3.22 -0.15 -26.19
C ASP A 160 2.92 -1.24 -25.17
N THR A 161 3.72 -2.30 -25.16
CA THR A 161 3.48 -3.43 -24.28
C THR A 161 4.64 -3.63 -23.32
N ARG A 162 4.32 -3.70 -22.03
CA ARG A 162 5.28 -3.96 -20.96
C ARG A 162 4.91 -5.22 -20.19
N TYR A 163 5.88 -6.10 -19.95
CA TYR A 163 5.73 -7.28 -19.10
C TYR A 163 6.35 -7.02 -17.75
N VAL A 164 5.55 -7.15 -16.70
CA VAL A 164 5.99 -6.91 -15.33
C VAL A 164 6.03 -8.25 -14.62
N HIS A 165 7.23 -8.80 -14.52
CA HIS A 165 7.53 -10.00 -13.72
C HIS A 165 7.17 -9.75 -12.26
N THR A 166 6.59 -10.74 -11.56
CA THR A 166 6.33 -10.59 -10.13
C THR A 166 7.59 -10.68 -9.28
N GLU A 167 8.75 -11.05 -9.84
CA GLU A 167 10.05 -10.90 -9.14
C GLU A 167 10.39 -9.42 -8.92
N SER A 168 9.85 -8.52 -9.76
CA SER A 168 9.88 -7.07 -9.51
C SER A 168 8.76 -6.59 -8.57
N LEU A 169 7.93 -7.51 -8.08
CA LEU A 169 6.81 -7.28 -7.17
C LEU A 169 6.95 -8.06 -5.85
N ASP A 170 8.16 -8.48 -5.45
CA ASP A 170 8.38 -8.66 -4.01
C ASP A 170 7.91 -7.35 -3.39
N PRO A 171 6.85 -7.34 -2.55
CA PRO A 171 6.25 -6.09 -2.17
C PRO A 171 7.33 -5.21 -1.53
N VAL A 172 7.71 -4.16 -2.25
CA VAL A 172 8.77 -3.26 -1.84
C VAL A 172 8.11 -2.18 -1.04
N ILE A 173 8.57 -1.97 0.18
CA ILE A 173 8.07 -0.89 1.04
C ILE A 173 8.05 0.43 0.25
N PRO A 174 6.91 1.12 0.16
CA PRO A 174 6.80 2.40 -0.55
C PRO A 174 7.79 3.43 -0.02
N ARG A 175 8.19 4.38 -0.88
CA ARG A 175 9.04 5.51 -0.46
C ARG A 175 8.21 6.60 0.22
N ILE A 176 7.54 6.23 1.31
CA ILE A 176 6.73 7.11 2.13
C ILE A 176 7.33 7.06 3.53
N ALA A 177 7.69 8.21 4.09
CA ALA A 177 8.15 8.31 5.46
C ALA A 177 7.16 9.19 6.24
N THR A 178 6.61 8.63 7.32
CA THR A 178 5.59 9.28 8.13
C THR A 178 6.11 9.53 9.54
N PHE A 179 6.08 10.80 9.94
CA PHE A 179 6.34 11.25 11.29
C PHE A 179 5.05 11.74 11.91
N VAL A 180 4.93 11.67 13.24
CA VAL A 180 3.76 12.17 13.97
C VAL A 180 4.22 13.15 15.04
N TRP A 181 3.64 14.34 15.06
CA TRP A 181 3.80 15.29 16.15
C TRP A 181 2.48 16.03 16.40
N LEU A 182 1.81 15.73 17.50
CA LEU A 182 0.51 16.35 17.82
C LEU A 182 0.70 17.44 18.88
N GLY A 183 0.15 18.62 18.60
CA GLY A 183 0.26 19.82 19.46
C GLY A 183 1.40 20.75 19.05
N ASP A 184 1.89 21.56 19.99
CA ASP A 184 2.93 22.55 19.74
C ASP A 184 4.23 21.90 19.27
N LYS A 185 4.63 22.22 18.04
CA LYS A 185 5.79 21.62 17.38
C LYS A 185 7.07 22.42 17.64
N PRO A 186 8.07 21.86 18.34
CA PRO A 186 9.36 22.51 18.51
C PRO A 186 10.16 22.45 17.21
N GLN A 187 11.11 23.38 17.05
CA GLN A 187 11.91 23.54 15.84
C GLN A 187 12.70 22.27 15.47
N TRP A 188 13.26 21.56 16.46
CA TRP A 188 14.07 20.36 16.22
C TRP A 188 13.29 19.23 15.52
N VAL A 189 11.95 19.21 15.58
CA VAL A 189 11.15 18.25 14.82
C VAL A 189 11.31 18.49 13.31
N ASP A 190 11.30 19.74 12.86
CA ASP A 190 11.53 20.05 11.44
C ASP A 190 12.96 19.69 11.02
N GLU A 191 13.94 19.92 11.90
CA GLU A 191 15.33 19.56 11.66
C GLU A 191 15.49 18.04 11.45
N ILE A 192 14.81 17.23 12.27
CA ILE A 192 14.83 15.76 12.13
C ILE A 192 14.14 15.29 10.86
N VAL A 193 12.96 15.82 10.57
CA VAL A 193 12.21 15.48 9.34
C VAL A 193 13.00 15.91 8.10
N GLY A 194 13.63 17.09 8.15
CA GLY A 194 14.50 17.61 7.10
C GLY A 194 15.74 16.74 6.88
N ALA A 195 16.44 16.38 7.95
CA ALA A 195 17.61 15.50 7.89
C ALA A 195 17.26 14.11 7.31
N PHE A 196 16.07 13.58 7.59
CA PHE A 196 15.60 12.36 6.94
C PHE A 196 15.48 12.55 5.42
N ALA A 197 14.82 13.63 4.99
CA ALA A 197 14.60 13.93 3.57
C ALA A 197 15.92 14.15 2.80
N GLU A 198 16.91 14.80 3.42
CA GLU A 198 18.25 14.99 2.85
C GLU A 198 18.96 13.67 2.55
N HIS A 199 18.89 12.70 3.47
CA HIS A 199 19.45 11.36 3.28
C HIS A 199 18.60 10.47 2.36
N ASN A 200 17.36 10.88 2.09
CA ASN A 200 16.36 10.10 1.37
C ASN A 200 15.62 10.94 0.32
N PRO A 201 16.31 11.55 -0.66
CA PRO A 201 15.73 12.56 -1.55
C PRO A 201 14.63 12.01 -2.48
N ARG A 202 14.52 10.68 -2.59
CA ARG A 202 13.48 9.99 -3.38
C ARG A 202 12.22 9.65 -2.57
N TRP A 203 12.21 9.98 -1.28
CA TRP A 203 11.12 9.64 -0.37
C TRP A 203 10.13 10.80 -0.24
N HIS A 204 8.85 10.45 -0.25
CA HIS A 204 7.80 11.37 0.14
C HIS A 204 7.73 11.40 1.67
N THR A 205 8.31 12.44 2.25
CA THR A 205 8.35 12.65 3.70
C THR A 205 7.16 13.50 4.12
N ARG A 206 6.44 13.07 5.15
CA ARG A 206 5.31 13.80 5.72
C ARG A 206 5.36 13.83 7.25
N LEU A 207 4.98 14.96 7.80
CA LEU A 207 4.77 15.16 9.23
C LEU A 207 3.26 15.32 9.49
N ILE A 208 2.72 14.43 10.30
CA ILE A 208 1.31 14.42 10.67
C ILE A 208 1.15 15.23 11.95
N THR A 209 0.45 16.36 11.83
CA THR A 209 0.23 17.30 12.95
C THR A 209 -1.19 17.27 13.51
N GLN A 210 -2.08 16.51 12.86
CA GLN A 210 -3.48 16.36 13.24
C GLN A 210 -3.88 14.89 13.06
N VAL A 211 -4.82 14.44 13.89
CA VAL A 211 -5.38 13.10 13.77
C VAL A 211 -6.26 13.05 12.52
N PRO A 212 -5.95 12.21 11.53
CA PRO A 212 -6.79 12.06 10.35
C PRO A 212 -8.06 11.27 10.67
N THR A 213 -9.07 11.38 9.80
CA THR A 213 -10.25 10.49 9.83
C THR A 213 -9.82 9.05 9.61
N MET A 214 -10.34 8.14 10.44
CA MET A 214 -10.06 6.71 10.39
C MET A 214 -11.38 5.92 10.39
N TRP A 215 -11.32 4.59 10.38
CA TRP A 215 -12.48 3.78 10.75
C TRP A 215 -12.88 4.02 12.22
N LYS A 216 -14.18 3.86 12.49
CA LYS A 216 -14.79 4.28 13.75
C LYS A 216 -14.12 3.70 15.02
N SER A 217 -13.75 2.43 14.97
CA SER A 217 -13.10 1.72 16.08
C SER A 217 -11.77 2.32 16.52
N LEU A 218 -10.88 2.70 15.58
CA LEU A 218 -9.64 3.39 15.95
C LEU A 218 -9.85 4.84 16.34
N GLU A 219 -10.85 5.53 15.77
CA GLU A 219 -11.20 6.88 16.23
C GLU A 219 -11.64 6.85 17.70
N ASP A 220 -12.40 5.82 18.09
CA ASP A 220 -12.78 5.60 19.48
C ASP A 220 -11.56 5.28 20.35
N ALA A 221 -10.64 4.42 19.88
CA ALA A 221 -9.39 4.14 20.58
C ALA A 221 -8.51 5.39 20.77
N VAL A 222 -8.40 6.25 19.74
CA VAL A 222 -7.64 7.50 19.80
C VAL A 222 -8.28 8.51 20.76
N ARG A 223 -9.62 8.64 20.73
CA ARG A 223 -10.33 9.55 21.63
C ARG A 223 -10.12 9.20 23.11
N ASP A 224 -10.02 7.91 23.42
CA ASP A 224 -9.89 7.42 24.79
C ASP A 224 -8.43 7.36 25.28
N CYS A 225 -7.45 7.63 24.41
CA CYS A 225 -6.03 7.74 24.80
C CYS A 225 -5.83 8.79 25.91
N ARG A 226 -4.93 8.50 26.85
CA ARG A 226 -4.52 9.39 27.94
C ARG A 226 -3.24 10.17 27.64
N GLN A 227 -2.46 9.71 26.66
CA GLN A 227 -1.17 10.30 26.30
C GLN A 227 -1.03 10.40 24.78
N VAL A 228 -0.36 11.45 24.31
CA VAL A 228 -0.14 11.69 22.88
C VAL A 228 0.63 10.55 22.21
N CYS A 229 1.57 9.92 22.92
CA CYS A 229 2.31 8.79 22.39
C CYS A 229 1.41 7.58 22.05
N GLN A 230 0.34 7.35 22.82
CA GLN A 230 -0.62 6.29 22.52
C GLN A 230 -1.36 6.55 21.20
N ILE A 231 -1.67 7.82 20.89
CA ILE A 231 -2.26 8.21 19.61
C ILE A 231 -1.24 7.96 18.48
N ALA A 232 0.01 8.37 18.66
CA ALA A 232 1.06 8.14 17.67
C ALA A 232 1.25 6.64 17.37
N ASP A 233 1.25 5.78 18.39
CA ASP A 233 1.35 4.33 18.25
C ASP A 233 0.22 3.76 17.37
N ILE A 234 -1.02 4.22 17.58
CA ILE A 234 -2.18 3.83 16.74
C ILE A 234 -1.99 4.32 15.30
N LEU A 235 -1.64 5.61 15.13
CA LEU A 235 -1.46 6.21 13.82
C LEU A 235 -0.38 5.52 13.02
N TYR A 236 0.73 5.12 13.65
CA TYR A 236 1.80 4.37 13.01
C TYR A 236 1.30 3.04 12.43
N CYS A 237 0.59 2.24 13.21
CA CYS A 237 0.03 0.98 12.71
C CYS A 237 -0.97 1.22 11.57
N TRP A 238 -1.82 2.25 11.70
CA TRP A 238 -2.80 2.60 10.67
C TRP A 238 -2.16 3.07 9.36
N PHE A 239 -1.16 3.95 9.41
CA PHE A 239 -0.44 4.42 8.23
C PHE A 239 0.34 3.29 7.55
N LEU A 240 1.02 2.43 8.31
CA LEU A 240 1.74 1.29 7.74
C LEU A 240 0.80 0.28 7.07
N TYR A 241 -0.37 0.02 7.65
CA TYR A 241 -1.36 -0.82 6.99
C TYR A 241 -1.95 -0.14 5.74
N ARG A 242 -2.36 1.12 5.82
CA ARG A 242 -3.05 1.80 4.72
C ARG A 242 -2.13 2.13 3.55
N ASP A 243 -0.98 2.73 3.85
CA ASP A 243 -0.08 3.34 2.85
C ASP A 243 1.23 2.56 2.70
N GLY A 244 1.55 1.66 3.63
CA GLY A 244 2.91 1.14 3.77
C GLY A 244 3.92 2.25 4.08
N GLY A 245 5.15 2.03 3.66
CA GLY A 245 6.25 2.95 3.88
C GLY A 245 6.95 2.69 5.20
N ILE A 246 7.45 3.77 5.80
CA ILE A 246 8.15 3.76 7.07
C ILE A 246 7.50 4.80 7.98
N VAL A 247 7.39 4.44 9.25
CA VAL A 247 7.06 5.37 10.33
C VAL A 247 8.28 5.53 11.22
N MET A 248 8.47 6.74 11.75
CA MET A 248 9.61 7.03 12.61
C MET A 248 9.21 8.05 13.67
N ASP A 249 9.73 7.85 14.88
CA ASP A 249 9.66 8.82 15.96
C ASP A 249 10.41 10.10 15.55
N THR A 250 9.89 11.26 15.95
CA THR A 250 10.50 12.55 15.64
C THR A 250 11.81 12.82 16.38
N ASP A 251 12.22 11.91 17.27
CA ASP A 251 13.47 11.95 18.02
C ASP A 251 14.54 11.00 17.45
N SER A 252 14.39 10.58 16.18
CA SER A 252 15.30 9.66 15.52
C SER A 252 16.18 10.38 14.50
N VAL A 253 17.49 10.47 14.78
CA VAL A 253 18.46 11.18 13.93
C VAL A 253 18.88 10.28 12.77
N THR A 254 18.55 10.67 11.53
CA THR A 254 18.91 9.90 10.33
C THR A 254 20.40 10.02 10.02
N LEU A 255 21.08 8.89 9.79
CA LEU A 255 22.52 8.83 9.51
C LEU A 255 22.86 8.30 8.11
N ARG A 256 21.92 7.59 7.45
CA ARG A 256 22.07 7.14 6.05
C ARG A 256 20.72 6.86 5.40
N SER A 257 20.76 6.59 4.09
CA SER A 257 19.56 6.26 3.31
C SER A 257 18.91 4.95 3.77
N PHE A 258 17.58 4.95 3.83
CA PHE A 258 16.72 3.82 4.16
C PHE A 258 16.36 2.97 2.93
N GLU A 259 16.83 3.33 1.73
CA GLU A 259 16.54 2.60 0.49
C GLU A 259 16.81 1.08 0.59
N PRO A 260 17.92 0.61 1.21
CA PRO A 260 18.19 -0.83 1.33
C PRO A 260 17.21 -1.59 2.22
N LEU A 261 16.48 -0.91 3.12
CA LEU A 261 15.50 -1.55 4.00
C LEU A 261 14.20 -1.92 3.30
N ARG A 262 13.96 -1.34 2.12
CA ARG A 262 12.68 -1.49 1.42
C ARG A 262 12.43 -2.90 0.91
N SER A 263 13.49 -3.67 0.66
CA SER A 263 13.45 -5.03 0.14
C SER A 263 13.84 -6.09 1.19
N LYS A 264 14.03 -5.70 2.45
CA LYS A 264 14.43 -6.65 3.51
C LYS A 264 13.30 -7.56 3.96
N ALA A 265 12.07 -7.04 4.00
CA ALA A 265 10.89 -7.77 4.44
C ALA A 265 9.59 -7.08 4.02
N GLN A 266 8.48 -7.82 4.10
CA GLN A 266 7.12 -7.30 3.92
C GLN A 266 6.72 -6.31 5.00
N ALA A 267 7.09 -6.60 6.25
CA ALA A 267 6.94 -5.75 7.40
C ALA A 267 8.13 -5.99 8.34
N TRP A 268 8.62 -4.93 8.95
CA TRP A 268 9.72 -5.02 9.90
C TRP A 268 9.64 -3.99 11.01
N THR A 269 10.28 -4.35 12.12
CA THR A 269 10.65 -3.47 13.21
C THR A 269 12.02 -3.89 13.73
N THR A 270 12.41 -3.44 14.92
CA THR A 270 13.66 -3.81 15.58
C THR A 270 13.44 -4.07 17.07
N LYS A 271 14.51 -4.38 17.78
CA LYS A 271 14.56 -4.61 19.25
C LYS A 271 15.50 -3.59 19.88
N HIS A 272 15.42 -3.39 21.20
CA HIS A 272 16.26 -2.42 21.91
C HIS A 272 17.72 -2.86 22.11
N ASN A 273 17.99 -4.16 22.13
CA ASN A 273 19.33 -4.75 22.23
C ASN A 273 19.29 -6.24 21.88
N ASP A 274 20.44 -6.91 21.82
CA ASP A 274 20.51 -8.32 21.43
C ASP A 274 19.82 -9.30 22.37
N GLY A 275 19.73 -8.98 23.66
CA GLY A 275 19.13 -9.83 24.69
C GLY A 275 17.61 -9.70 24.84
N HIS A 276 16.95 -8.84 24.06
CA HIS A 276 15.52 -8.61 24.16
C HIS A 276 14.78 -9.02 22.90
N THR A 277 13.75 -9.84 23.05
CA THR A 277 12.81 -10.20 21.96
C THR A 277 11.69 -9.18 21.79
N ARG A 278 11.55 -8.21 22.70
CA ARG A 278 10.48 -7.22 22.68
C ARG A 278 10.63 -6.29 21.47
N PRO A 279 9.64 -6.26 20.55
CA PRO A 279 9.65 -5.35 19.43
C PRO A 279 9.53 -3.90 19.90
N THR A 280 10.22 -3.00 19.21
CA THR A 280 10.06 -1.56 19.38
C THR A 280 9.08 -1.02 18.33
N ASN A 281 8.67 0.23 18.49
CA ASN A 281 7.79 0.89 17.53
C ASN A 281 8.27 2.28 17.12
N GLY A 282 9.49 2.67 17.52
CA GLY A 282 10.05 3.98 17.19
C GLY A 282 10.53 4.09 15.74
N VAL A 283 10.82 2.96 15.08
CA VAL A 283 11.05 2.90 13.64
C VAL A 283 10.51 1.58 13.10
N MET A 284 9.56 1.64 12.19
CA MET A 284 8.92 0.45 11.60
C MET A 284 8.67 0.66 10.11
N GLY A 285 8.64 -0.43 9.35
CA GLY A 285 8.38 -0.38 7.91
C GLY A 285 7.44 -1.48 7.46
N SER A 286 6.67 -1.22 6.41
CA SER A 286 5.72 -2.18 5.86
C SER A 286 5.33 -1.88 4.42
N VAL A 287 4.91 -2.91 3.70
CA VAL A 287 4.10 -2.74 2.50
C VAL A 287 2.66 -2.39 2.87
N PRO A 288 1.89 -1.74 1.97
CA PRO A 288 0.47 -1.53 2.19
C PRO A 288 -0.26 -2.88 2.32
N GLY A 289 -1.22 -2.94 3.23
CA GLY A 289 -2.06 -4.12 3.47
C GLY A 289 -1.33 -5.30 4.12
N SER A 290 -0.18 -5.08 4.77
CA SER A 290 0.58 -6.18 5.37
C SER A 290 -0.23 -6.92 6.44
N VAL A 291 -0.03 -8.24 6.49
CA VAL A 291 -0.70 -9.11 7.47
C VAL A 291 -0.28 -8.71 8.90
N ALA A 292 0.99 -8.36 9.11
CA ALA A 292 1.48 -7.88 10.40
C ALA A 292 0.70 -6.65 10.89
N PHE A 293 0.68 -5.55 10.13
CA PHE A 293 0.01 -4.34 10.61
C PHE A 293 -1.51 -4.45 10.62
N ARG A 294 -2.11 -5.35 9.84
CA ARG A 294 -3.50 -5.75 10.04
C ARG A 294 -3.72 -6.36 11.43
N ARG A 295 -2.90 -7.32 11.83
CA ARG A 295 -2.99 -7.97 13.16
C ARG A 295 -2.72 -6.97 14.29
N ALA A 296 -1.78 -6.04 14.10
CA ALA A 296 -1.56 -4.97 15.07
C ALA A 296 -2.82 -4.12 15.25
N LEU A 297 -3.49 -3.73 14.16
CA LEU A 297 -4.75 -2.98 14.22
C LEU A 297 -5.88 -3.76 14.90
N GLU A 298 -6.07 -5.03 14.56
CA GLU A 298 -7.03 -5.93 15.23
C GLU A 298 -6.70 -6.06 16.74
N GLY A 299 -5.40 -6.10 17.08
CA GLY A 299 -4.91 -6.09 18.45
C GLY A 299 -5.20 -4.77 19.21
N ILE A 300 -5.09 -3.61 18.55
CA ILE A 300 -5.48 -2.30 19.11
C ILE A 300 -6.96 -2.33 19.50
N GLU A 301 -7.84 -2.75 18.58
CA GLU A 301 -9.28 -2.81 18.82
C GLU A 301 -9.63 -3.75 19.97
N ALA A 302 -9.07 -4.97 19.95
CA ALA A 302 -9.29 -5.96 21.00
C ALA A 302 -8.79 -5.46 22.37
N ARG A 303 -7.64 -4.77 22.40
CA ARG A 303 -7.07 -4.24 23.64
C ARG A 303 -7.84 -3.02 24.15
N HIS A 304 -8.23 -2.10 23.27
CA HIS A 304 -9.06 -0.95 23.61
C HIS A 304 -10.35 -1.39 24.30
N ALA A 305 -11.06 -2.35 23.74
CA ALA A 305 -12.29 -2.89 24.33
C ALA A 305 -12.08 -3.48 25.74
N ARG A 306 -10.96 -4.19 25.98
CA ARG A 306 -10.62 -4.69 27.33
C ARG A 306 -10.35 -3.56 28.31
N MET A 307 -9.66 -2.52 27.85
CA MET A 307 -9.18 -1.45 28.71
C MET A 307 -10.26 -0.46 29.10
N VAL A 308 -11.20 -0.17 28.22
CA VAL A 308 -12.41 0.58 28.56
C VAL A 308 -13.20 -0.14 29.66
N ARG A 309 -13.28 -1.47 29.61
CA ARG A 309 -13.97 -2.29 30.62
C ARG A 309 -13.22 -2.31 31.97
N ASP A 310 -11.90 -2.43 31.93
CA ASP A 310 -11.08 -2.69 33.12
C ASP A 310 -10.38 -1.43 33.69
N ASP A 311 -10.56 -0.27 33.06
CA ASP A 311 -9.91 1.03 33.35
C ASP A 311 -8.37 0.97 33.50
N SER A 312 -7.72 0.07 32.75
CA SER A 312 -6.32 -0.34 32.97
C SER A 312 -5.32 0.35 32.03
N TRP A 313 -5.30 1.68 32.03
CA TRP A 313 -4.50 2.47 31.08
C TRP A 313 -2.99 2.49 31.37
N ALA A 314 -2.20 1.94 30.45
CA ALA A 314 -0.74 1.96 30.49
C ALA A 314 -0.15 2.73 29.30
N ARG A 315 1.00 3.38 29.49
CA ARG A 315 1.65 4.19 28.44
C ARG A 315 1.93 3.39 27.15
N CYS A 316 2.60 2.24 27.25
CA CYS A 316 3.13 1.50 26.09
C CYS A 316 2.11 0.52 25.46
N MET A 317 0.84 0.68 25.79
CA MET A 317 -0.23 -0.28 25.50
C MET A 317 -0.58 -0.43 24.02
N TYR A 318 -0.36 0.57 23.16
CA TYR A 318 -0.60 0.43 21.71
C TYR A 318 0.70 0.29 20.93
N GLY A 319 1.84 0.56 21.58
CA GLY A 319 3.17 0.43 21.03
C GLY A 319 3.85 -0.90 21.40
N PRO A 320 5.03 -0.89 22.07
CA PRO A 320 5.83 -2.11 22.26
C PRO A 320 5.13 -3.25 23.01
N ASP A 321 4.19 -2.97 23.91
CA ASP A 321 3.46 -4.04 24.62
C ASP A 321 2.44 -4.72 23.72
N LEU A 322 1.92 -4.01 22.72
CA LEU A 322 1.01 -4.60 21.74
C LEU A 322 1.80 -5.47 20.78
N LEU A 323 2.89 -4.93 20.23
CA LEU A 323 3.72 -5.67 19.29
C LEU A 323 4.30 -6.93 19.93
N ARG A 324 4.66 -6.90 21.22
CA ARG A 324 5.07 -8.11 21.95
C ARG A 324 3.95 -9.14 22.04
N GLU A 325 2.74 -8.75 22.47
CA GLU A 325 1.59 -9.67 22.58
C GLU A 325 1.28 -10.28 21.21
N VAL A 326 1.20 -9.45 20.17
CA VAL A 326 0.82 -9.89 18.82
C VAL A 326 1.90 -10.76 18.19
N PHE A 327 3.18 -10.38 18.25
CA PHE A 327 4.22 -11.00 17.44
C PHE A 327 5.19 -11.90 18.19
N THR A 328 5.40 -11.68 19.49
CA THR A 328 6.32 -12.51 20.28
C THR A 328 5.56 -13.59 21.03
N ASP A 329 4.53 -13.20 21.78
CA ASP A 329 3.84 -14.12 22.69
C ASP A 329 2.99 -15.15 21.91
N ASN A 330 2.50 -14.77 20.72
CA ASN A 330 1.74 -15.67 19.83
C ASN A 330 2.60 -16.41 18.78
N GLY A 331 3.92 -16.19 18.75
CA GLY A 331 4.84 -16.88 17.82
C GLY A 331 4.66 -16.54 16.34
N ASP A 332 4.15 -15.35 16.04
CA ASP A 332 3.88 -14.89 14.68
C ASP A 332 5.17 -14.49 13.94
N GLN A 333 5.30 -14.87 12.67
CA GLN A 333 6.47 -14.61 11.84
C GLN A 333 6.25 -13.53 10.77
N ASP A 334 5.07 -12.90 10.73
CA ASP A 334 4.75 -11.89 9.72
C ASP A 334 5.50 -10.56 9.92
N LEU A 335 6.15 -10.36 11.07
CA LEU A 335 6.95 -9.17 11.39
C LEU A 335 8.43 -9.53 11.53
N THR A 336 9.26 -9.03 10.61
CA THR A 336 10.72 -9.25 10.65
C THR A 336 11.38 -8.35 11.69
N MET A 337 12.21 -8.94 12.54
CA MET A 337 13.02 -8.22 13.53
C MET A 337 14.41 -7.89 12.96
N LEU A 338 14.64 -6.64 12.60
CA LEU A 338 15.94 -6.15 12.15
C LEU A 338 16.94 -6.07 13.31
N PRO A 339 18.26 -6.05 13.01
CA PRO A 339 19.29 -5.82 14.01
C PRO A 339 19.03 -4.55 14.83
N TRP A 340 19.26 -4.61 16.14
CA TRP A 340 18.96 -3.50 17.06
C TRP A 340 19.83 -2.28 16.80
N HIS A 341 21.10 -2.49 16.43
CA HIS A 341 22.06 -1.42 16.18
C HIS A 341 21.74 -0.59 14.94
N TYR A 342 20.74 -1.00 14.13
CA TYR A 342 20.25 -0.17 13.03
C TYR A 342 19.54 1.10 13.50
N PHE A 343 18.97 1.09 14.71
CA PHE A 343 18.17 2.20 15.25
C PHE A 343 18.41 2.50 16.72
N TYR A 344 18.87 1.54 17.53
CA TYR A 344 19.01 1.68 18.99
C TYR A 344 20.46 1.49 19.48
N PRO A 345 21.48 2.16 18.93
CA PRO A 345 22.85 2.00 19.41
C PRO A 345 23.06 2.47 20.86
N PHE A 346 22.12 3.26 21.40
CA PHE A 346 21.94 3.48 22.83
C PHE A 346 20.89 2.52 23.37
N PRO A 347 21.28 1.43 24.05
CA PRO A 347 20.30 0.52 24.64
C PRO A 347 19.53 1.21 25.77
N TYR A 348 18.40 0.63 26.19
CA TYR A 348 17.53 1.21 27.22
C TYR A 348 18.24 1.70 28.50
N PRO A 349 19.25 0.99 29.06
CA PRO A 349 20.00 1.47 30.24
C PRO A 349 20.78 2.77 30.00
N GLU A 350 21.15 3.06 28.75
CA GLU A 350 21.95 4.21 28.35
C GLU A 350 21.11 5.37 27.79
N ARG A 351 19.78 5.25 27.80
CA ARG A 351 18.86 6.27 27.26
C ARG A 351 19.07 7.67 27.84
N GLY A 352 19.60 7.79 29.07
CA GLY A 352 19.96 9.08 29.67
C GLY A 352 21.02 9.81 28.86
N ALA A 353 22.07 9.11 28.41
CA ALA A 353 23.09 9.68 27.55
C ALA A 353 22.51 10.12 26.20
N ALA A 354 21.57 9.34 25.63
CA ALA A 354 20.91 9.70 24.38
C ALA A 354 20.07 10.98 24.52
N ARG A 355 19.37 11.16 25.64
CA ARG A 355 18.53 12.36 25.90
C ARG A 355 19.33 13.65 25.96
N ASP A 356 20.55 13.59 26.48
CA ASP A 356 21.46 14.75 26.54
C ASP A 356 21.76 15.32 25.15
N PHE A 357 21.54 14.57 24.07
CA PHE A 357 21.76 15.05 22.70
C PHE A 357 21.01 16.33 22.40
N TRP A 358 19.75 16.45 22.83
CA TRP A 358 18.90 17.61 22.49
C TRP A 358 19.31 18.89 23.22
N THR A 359 19.99 18.75 24.36
CA THR A 359 20.45 19.87 25.20
C THR A 359 21.95 20.13 25.05
N SER A 360 22.66 19.29 24.30
CA SER A 360 24.10 19.38 24.07
C SER A 360 24.45 20.32 22.93
N ASP A 361 25.63 20.94 23.02
CA ASP A 361 26.23 21.67 21.90
C ASP A 361 26.60 20.73 20.73
N GLU A 362 26.94 21.31 19.58
CA GLU A 362 27.29 20.57 18.36
C GLU A 362 28.52 19.66 18.53
N ALA A 363 29.53 20.10 19.29
CA ALA A 363 30.74 19.32 19.53
C ALA A 363 30.42 18.04 20.32
N ARG A 364 29.62 18.15 21.38
CA ARG A 364 29.16 17.02 22.19
C ARG A 364 28.22 16.10 21.41
N ARG A 365 27.29 16.65 20.61
CA ARG A 365 26.44 15.85 19.71
C ARG A 365 27.27 15.03 18.71
N THR A 366 28.27 15.67 18.11
CA THR A 366 29.21 15.00 17.20
C THR A 366 29.99 13.90 17.91
N ALA A 367 30.54 14.17 19.10
CA ALA A 367 31.27 13.18 19.89
C ALA A 367 30.39 11.97 20.28
N MET A 368 29.11 12.19 20.60
CA MET A 368 28.15 11.11 20.85
C MET A 368 27.88 10.25 19.62
N LEU A 369 27.73 10.87 18.43
CA LEU A 369 27.54 10.13 17.18
C LEU A 369 28.81 9.38 16.75
N VAL A 370 29.99 9.89 17.09
CA VAL A 370 31.25 9.18 16.87
C VAL A 370 31.40 8.00 17.83
N SER A 371 31.03 8.14 19.11
CA SER A 371 31.20 7.06 20.10
C SER A 371 30.31 5.85 19.85
N ILE A 372 29.15 6.03 19.20
CA ILE A 372 28.32 4.90 18.78
C ILE A 372 28.92 4.13 17.59
N SER A 373 29.92 4.68 16.90
CA SER A 373 30.50 4.03 15.71
C SER A 373 31.20 2.71 15.99
N GLU A 374 31.67 2.54 17.22
CA GLU A 374 32.29 1.31 17.70
C GLU A 374 31.25 0.21 18.00
N ARG A 375 29.95 0.52 17.97
CA ARG A 375 28.86 -0.38 18.37
C ARG A 375 28.17 -1.08 17.19
N PHE A 376 28.73 -0.96 15.99
CA PHE A 376 28.17 -1.54 14.78
C PHE A 376 28.48 -3.04 14.75
N ALA A 377 27.49 -3.88 15.03
CA ALA A 377 27.71 -5.32 15.20
C ALA A 377 28.04 -6.06 13.89
N ASP A 378 27.62 -5.51 12.74
CA ASP A 378 27.83 -6.09 11.40
C ASP A 378 28.73 -5.21 10.51
N GLY A 379 29.41 -4.22 11.09
CA GLY A 379 30.19 -3.23 10.35
C GLY A 379 29.36 -2.23 9.54
N GLU A 380 28.02 -2.30 9.62
CA GLU A 380 27.14 -1.33 8.99
C GLU A 380 26.77 -0.19 9.94
N ARG A 381 26.83 1.05 9.42
CA ARG A 381 26.34 2.22 10.14
C ARG A 381 24.83 2.11 10.42
N PRO A 382 24.30 2.65 11.53
CA PRO A 382 22.88 2.72 11.80
C PRO A 382 22.19 3.52 10.69
N TYR A 383 20.93 3.19 10.42
CA TYR A 383 20.12 3.99 9.51
C TYR A 383 19.67 5.29 10.18
N ALA A 384 19.31 5.17 11.46
CA ALA A 384 19.05 6.30 12.33
C ALA A 384 19.45 5.96 13.77
N VAL A 385 19.40 6.95 14.66
CA VAL A 385 19.64 6.80 16.09
C VAL A 385 18.42 7.31 16.84
N HIS A 386 17.72 6.42 17.51
CA HIS A 386 16.60 6.74 18.39
C HIS A 386 17.13 7.38 19.69
N MET A 387 16.69 8.61 19.98
CA MET A 387 17.21 9.39 21.10
C MET A 387 16.37 9.28 22.38
N TRP A 388 15.41 8.35 22.45
CA TRP A 388 14.61 8.03 23.65
C TRP A 388 13.78 9.19 24.23
N GLY A 389 13.32 10.05 23.34
CA GLY A 389 12.47 11.20 23.59
C GLY A 389 13.20 12.40 24.17
N VAL A 390 12.55 13.55 24.10
CA VAL A 390 12.84 14.66 25.01
C VAL A 390 12.02 14.42 26.28
N GLU A 391 12.59 14.72 27.45
CA GLU A 391 11.86 14.59 28.70
C GLU A 391 10.55 15.40 28.66
N GLY A 392 9.44 14.77 29.04
CA GLY A 392 8.09 15.37 29.00
C GLY A 392 7.35 15.31 27.65
N SER A 393 8.02 15.08 26.51
CA SER A 393 7.31 15.07 25.20
C SER A 393 6.36 13.87 25.06
N SER A 394 6.85 12.68 25.41
CA SER A 394 6.09 11.42 25.32
C SER A 394 5.15 11.16 26.50
N GLN A 395 5.30 11.92 27.59
CA GLN A 395 4.50 11.76 28.82
C GLN A 395 3.43 12.83 28.98
N ARG A 396 3.32 13.76 28.01
CA ARG A 396 2.30 14.81 28.05
C ARG A 396 0.93 14.14 28.10
N ALA A 397 0.28 14.28 29.26
CA ALA A 397 -1.11 13.89 29.41
C ALA A 397 -1.94 14.69 28.40
N ILE A 398 -2.93 14.05 27.82
CA ILE A 398 -3.92 14.75 27.03
C ILE A 398 -4.79 15.51 28.04
N GLU A 399 -4.56 16.81 28.17
CA GLU A 399 -5.51 17.69 28.86
C GLU A 399 -6.86 17.55 28.14
N SER A 400 -7.94 17.43 28.90
CA SER A 400 -9.28 17.09 28.40
C SER A 400 -9.67 17.94 27.19
N GLY A 401 -9.55 17.37 25.98
CA GLY A 401 -9.76 18.06 24.71
C GLY A 401 -8.63 17.82 23.71
N VAL A 402 -8.56 16.63 23.11
CA VAL A 402 -7.80 16.46 21.86
C VAL A 402 -8.44 17.42 20.83
N PRO A 403 -7.68 18.32 20.18
CA PRO A 403 -8.21 19.10 19.07
C PRO A 403 -8.71 18.12 18.01
N ALA A 404 -10.03 18.11 17.80
CA ALA A 404 -10.69 17.34 16.76
C ALA A 404 -10.26 17.80 15.36
#